data_AF-A0A7L5E2T8-F1
#
_entry.id   AF-A0A7L5E2T8-F1
#
_cell.length_a   1.000
_cell.length_b   1.000
_cell.length_c   1.000
_cell.angle_alpha   90.00
_cell.angle_beta   90.00
_cell.angle_gamma   90.00
#
_symmetry.space_group_name_H-M   'P 1'
#
loop_
_entity.id
_entity.type
_entity.pdbx_description
1 polymer ?
#
loop_
_entity_poly.entity_id
_entity_poly.type
_entity_poly.pdbx_seq_one_letter_code
_entity_poly.pdbx_strand_id
1 'polypeptide(L)'
;MDLKLLNEENFHYLCQGLTLDLHDMQVIDGVLIGLNDKNGLIEKIIMHNETQGAESTLPSDGSGQIIVIFDKYLTSGKLLATATVTQDKEYKGLPPALHINLHSPTLDIPQRIEIPLRYVLKGMMPLIGTYMVYLHVLEINNRETFVYYGITKRGWMKRFNEHVRLAVNSKSDRKFPKLLRESIEARIIELLNDTNTNTRLTGSYHVVCAAGRSKKNASEIERYLITKRSLSEKEGLNMI
;
A
#
# COMPACT_ATOMS: atom_id res chain seq x y z
N MET A 1 -25.96 3.55 0.41
CA MET A 1 -25.69 4.16 -0.91
C MET A 1 -24.73 3.22 -1.61
N ASP A 2 -25.05 2.81 -2.83
CA ASP A 2 -24.22 1.87 -3.59
C ASP A 2 -22.99 2.58 -4.15
N LEU A 3 -21.87 1.87 -4.21
CA LEU A 3 -20.62 2.39 -4.75
C LEU A 3 -20.73 2.54 -6.27
N LYS A 4 -20.38 3.71 -6.81
CA LYS A 4 -20.51 4.01 -8.25
C LYS A 4 -19.26 3.66 -9.03
N LEU A 5 -18.06 3.97 -8.53
CA LEU A 5 -16.81 3.86 -9.27
C LEU A 5 -15.84 2.85 -8.66
N LEU A 6 -15.86 2.66 -7.35
CA LEU A 6 -15.07 1.62 -6.66
C LEU A 6 -15.60 0.21 -6.95
N ASN A 7 -14.67 -0.73 -7.09
CA ASN A 7 -14.93 -2.16 -7.08
C ASN A 7 -14.80 -2.67 -5.64
N GLU A 8 -15.94 -3.00 -5.03
CA GLU A 8 -16.03 -3.40 -3.63
C GLU A 8 -15.18 -4.65 -3.32
N GLU A 9 -15.29 -5.69 -4.13
CA GLU A 9 -14.60 -6.96 -3.92
C GLU A 9 -13.08 -6.77 -3.96
N ASN A 10 -12.59 -6.08 -4.98
CA ASN A 10 -11.15 -5.82 -5.12
C ASN A 10 -10.63 -4.88 -4.03
N PHE A 11 -11.41 -3.86 -3.66
CA PHE A 11 -11.04 -2.96 -2.57
C PHE A 11 -10.93 -3.71 -1.24
N HIS A 12 -11.92 -4.54 -0.88
CA HIS A 12 -11.88 -5.37 0.32
C HIS A 12 -10.70 -6.34 0.31
N TYR A 13 -10.40 -6.95 -0.83
CA TYR A 13 -9.27 -7.86 -0.96
C TYR A 13 -7.92 -7.15 -0.76
N LEU A 14 -7.75 -5.95 -1.32
CA LEU A 14 -6.51 -5.18 -1.21
C LEU A 14 -6.36 -4.49 0.14
N CYS A 15 -7.46 -4.14 0.81
CA CYS A 15 -7.47 -3.47 2.11
C CYS A 15 -7.74 -4.43 3.28
N GLN A 16 -7.62 -5.74 3.04
CA GLN A 16 -7.95 -6.75 4.03
C GLN A 16 -7.17 -6.53 5.34
N GLY A 17 -7.90 -6.33 6.44
CA GLY A 17 -7.32 -6.14 7.78
C GLY A 17 -7.04 -4.69 8.17
N LEU A 18 -7.34 -3.70 7.31
CA LEU A 18 -7.18 -2.26 7.62
C LEU A 18 -8.37 -1.65 8.38
N THR A 19 -9.33 -2.46 8.83
CA THR A 19 -10.55 -2.01 9.54
C THR A 19 -11.30 -0.88 8.80
N LEU A 20 -11.32 -0.96 7.48
CA LEU A 20 -12.12 -0.08 6.63
C LEU A 20 -13.51 -0.69 6.42
N ASP A 21 -14.53 0.14 6.45
CA ASP A 21 -15.93 -0.25 6.26
C ASP A 21 -16.55 0.39 5.01
N LEU A 22 -17.83 0.10 4.77
CA LEU A 22 -18.56 0.63 3.62
C LEU A 22 -18.64 2.16 3.63
N HIS A 23 -18.68 2.80 4.81
CA HIS A 23 -18.72 4.26 4.89
C HIS A 23 -17.41 4.86 4.42
N ASP A 24 -16.27 4.28 4.81
CA ASP A 24 -14.96 4.69 4.32
C ASP A 24 -14.87 4.60 2.79
N MET A 25 -15.40 3.52 2.21
CA MET A 25 -15.46 3.34 0.76
C MET A 25 -16.33 4.40 0.09
N GLN A 26 -17.47 4.76 0.68
CA GLN A 26 -18.35 5.81 0.16
C GLN A 26 -17.67 7.18 0.16
N VAL A 27 -16.84 7.48 1.17
CA VAL A 27 -16.04 8.72 1.22
C VAL A 27 -15.05 8.77 0.05
N ILE A 28 -14.34 7.66 -0.22
CA ILE A 28 -13.41 7.56 -1.34
C ILE A 28 -14.17 7.65 -2.68
N ASP A 29 -15.28 6.93 -2.82
CA ASP A 29 -16.10 6.92 -4.04
C ASP A 29 -16.66 8.31 -4.35
N GLY A 30 -17.10 9.08 -3.34
CA GLY A 30 -17.55 10.46 -3.51
C GLY A 30 -16.50 11.38 -4.12
N VAL A 31 -15.25 11.25 -3.69
CA VAL A 31 -14.13 12.03 -4.24
C VAL A 31 -13.75 11.56 -5.65
N LEU A 32 -13.84 10.26 -5.93
CA LEU A 32 -13.66 9.72 -7.27
C LEU A 32 -14.72 10.23 -8.25
N ILE A 33 -15.98 10.33 -7.82
CA ILE A 33 -17.07 10.91 -8.61
C ILE A 33 -16.75 12.37 -8.93
N GLY A 34 -16.39 13.17 -7.93
CA GLY A 34 -16.04 14.58 -8.16
C GLY A 34 -14.83 14.76 -9.08
N LEU A 35 -13.83 13.88 -8.98
CA LEU A 35 -12.69 13.88 -9.90
C LEU A 35 -13.13 13.52 -11.33
N ASN A 36 -13.97 12.49 -11.47
CA ASN A 36 -14.49 12.06 -12.76
C ASN A 36 -15.35 13.14 -13.43
N ASP A 37 -16.24 13.79 -12.70
CA ASP A 37 -17.08 14.88 -13.22
C ASP A 37 -16.21 16.05 -13.72
N LYS A 38 -15.03 16.26 -13.12
CA LYS A 38 -14.10 17.33 -13.49
C LYS A 38 -13.33 17.04 -14.78
N ASN A 39 -12.88 15.81 -15.03
CA ASN A 39 -11.94 15.52 -16.14
C ASN A 39 -12.15 14.18 -16.87
N GLY A 40 -13.14 13.39 -16.47
CA GLY A 40 -13.46 12.06 -17.02
C GLY A 40 -12.37 11.02 -16.81
N LEU A 41 -11.43 11.23 -15.88
CA LEU A 41 -10.29 10.33 -15.71
C LEU A 41 -10.71 8.94 -15.24
N ILE A 42 -11.64 8.86 -14.27
CA ILE A 42 -11.98 7.59 -13.64
C ILE A 42 -12.66 6.66 -14.63
N GLU A 43 -13.62 7.17 -15.42
CA GLU A 43 -14.24 6.42 -16.51
C GLU A 43 -13.24 5.93 -17.56
N LYS A 44 -12.24 6.76 -17.92
CA LYS A 44 -11.16 6.33 -18.81
C LYS A 44 -10.35 5.17 -18.23
N ILE A 45 -10.06 5.20 -16.93
CA ILE A 45 -9.36 4.09 -16.25
C ILE A 45 -10.23 2.83 -16.23
N ILE A 46 -11.52 2.96 -15.92
CA ILE A 46 -12.49 1.85 -15.93
C ILE A 46 -12.55 1.21 -17.31
N MET A 47 -12.75 2.01 -18.37
CA MET A 47 -12.78 1.51 -19.75
C MET A 47 -11.44 0.88 -20.18
N HIS A 48 -10.31 1.44 -19.74
CA HIS A 48 -9.00 0.84 -19.98
C HIS A 48 -8.87 -0.53 -19.30
N ASN A 49 -9.34 -0.67 -18.06
CA ASN A 49 -9.34 -1.94 -17.34
C ASN A 49 -10.18 -3.00 -18.06
N GLU A 50 -11.37 -2.63 -18.54
CA GLU A 50 -12.28 -3.54 -19.25
C GLU A 50 -11.70 -4.04 -20.57
N THR A 51 -10.99 -3.16 -21.29
CA THR A 51 -10.50 -3.44 -22.64
C THR A 51 -9.09 -4.05 -22.68
N GLN A 52 -8.22 -3.68 -21.73
CA GLN A 52 -6.80 -4.07 -21.74
C GLN A 52 -6.43 -5.03 -20.60
N GLY A 53 -7.28 -5.18 -19.57
CA GLY A 53 -7.05 -6.07 -18.45
C GLY A 53 -5.93 -5.63 -17.50
N ALA A 54 -5.64 -6.45 -16.50
CA ALA A 54 -4.69 -6.11 -15.42
C ALA A 54 -3.21 -6.11 -15.86
N GLU A 55 -2.88 -6.78 -16.97
CA GLU A 55 -1.50 -6.91 -17.43
C GLU A 55 -0.95 -5.68 -18.14
N SER A 56 -1.83 -4.85 -18.72
CA SER A 56 -1.47 -3.61 -19.40
C SER A 56 -0.81 -2.58 -18.48
N THR A 57 -0.24 -1.53 -19.06
CA THR A 57 0.23 -0.35 -18.33
C THR A 57 -0.74 0.80 -18.58
N LEU A 58 -1.21 1.44 -17.51
CA LEU A 58 -2.04 2.63 -17.64
C LEU A 58 -1.15 3.79 -18.13
N PRO A 59 -1.53 4.49 -19.22
CA PRO A 59 -0.77 5.64 -19.70
C PRO A 59 -0.69 6.74 -18.66
N SER A 60 0.47 7.40 -18.55
CA SER A 60 0.64 8.62 -17.75
C SER A 60 0.76 9.83 -18.67
N ASP A 61 0.15 10.95 -18.27
CA ASP A 61 0.10 12.17 -19.08
C ASP A 61 1.30 13.11 -18.84
N GLY A 62 2.29 12.67 -18.04
CA GLY A 62 3.51 13.43 -17.72
C GLY A 62 3.30 14.68 -16.87
N SER A 63 2.06 15.01 -16.50
CA SER A 63 1.69 16.24 -15.78
C SER A 63 1.94 16.16 -14.27
N GLY A 64 2.14 14.95 -13.76
CA GLY A 64 2.29 14.61 -12.35
C GLY A 64 1.45 13.39 -12.00
N GLN A 65 1.65 12.81 -10.84
CA GLN A 65 0.81 11.72 -10.36
C GLN A 65 -0.45 12.29 -9.72
N ILE A 66 -1.61 11.78 -10.12
CA ILE A 66 -2.87 12.06 -9.44
C ILE A 66 -2.99 11.11 -8.25
N ILE A 67 -3.19 11.67 -7.06
CA ILE A 67 -3.24 10.91 -5.82
C ILE A 67 -4.58 11.18 -5.14
N VAL A 68 -5.35 10.12 -4.92
CA VAL A 68 -6.50 10.14 -4.02
C VAL A 68 -5.98 9.80 -2.64
N ILE A 69 -5.99 10.76 -1.73
CA ILE A 69 -5.54 10.57 -0.34
C ILE A 69 -6.78 10.30 0.49
N PHE A 70 -6.80 9.16 1.18
CA PHE A 70 -7.77 8.81 2.18
C PHE A 70 -7.09 8.78 3.54
N ASP A 71 -7.71 9.43 4.51
CA ASP A 71 -7.21 9.45 5.87
C ASP A 71 -8.31 9.02 6.85
N LYS A 72 -7.91 8.22 7.85
CA LYS A 72 -8.79 7.79 8.94
C LYS A 72 -8.14 8.11 10.28
N TYR A 73 -8.72 9.07 11.00
CA TYR A 73 -8.18 9.56 12.27
C TYR A 73 -9.19 9.38 13.41
N LEU A 74 -8.70 9.15 14.62
CA LEU A 74 -9.51 9.22 15.83
C LEU A 74 -9.50 10.67 16.35
N THR A 75 -10.64 11.36 16.25
CA THR A 75 -10.80 12.75 16.74
C THR A 75 -11.89 12.79 17.80
N SER A 76 -11.57 13.27 19.01
CA SER A 76 -12.53 13.38 20.13
C SER A 76 -13.28 12.08 20.43
N GLY A 77 -12.60 10.93 20.29
CA GLY A 77 -13.18 9.60 20.49
C GLY A 77 -14.05 9.09 19.34
N LYS A 78 -14.21 9.85 18.25
CA LYS A 78 -14.93 9.43 17.04
C LYS A 78 -13.95 9.24 15.89
N LEU A 79 -14.19 8.21 15.09
CA LEU A 79 -13.45 8.01 13.85
C LEU A 79 -13.97 9.00 12.81
N LEU A 80 -13.06 9.76 12.22
CA LEU A 80 -13.31 10.65 11.10
C LEU A 80 -12.58 10.10 9.87
N ALA A 81 -13.32 9.94 8.78
CA ALA A 81 -12.81 9.54 7.49
C ALA A 81 -12.88 10.72 6.52
N THR A 82 -11.76 11.03 5.85
CA THR A 82 -11.68 12.10 4.85
C THR A 82 -10.98 11.60 3.61
N ALA A 83 -11.38 12.10 2.44
CA ALA A 83 -10.65 11.87 1.21
C ALA A 83 -10.44 13.19 0.44
N THR A 84 -9.30 13.31 -0.24
CA THR A 84 -8.94 14.46 -1.08
C THR A 84 -8.21 14.00 -2.34
N VAL A 85 -8.12 14.88 -3.34
CA VAL A 85 -7.33 14.64 -4.55
C VAL A 85 -6.23 15.67 -4.63
N THR A 86 -5.00 15.20 -4.83
CA THR A 86 -3.85 16.03 -5.11
C THR A 86 -3.21 15.62 -6.43
N GLN A 87 -2.39 16.51 -6.99
CA GLN A 87 -1.57 16.22 -8.15
C GLN A 87 -0.13 16.58 -7.82
N ASP A 88 0.72 15.56 -7.73
CA ASP A 88 2.13 15.72 -7.37
C ASP A 88 2.99 15.80 -8.63
N LYS A 89 3.67 16.94 -8.81
CA LYS A 89 4.51 17.22 -9.97
C LYS A 89 5.89 16.57 -9.91
N GLU A 90 6.32 16.08 -8.74
CA GLU A 90 7.59 15.38 -8.59
C GLU A 90 7.48 13.94 -9.14
N TYR A 91 6.31 13.33 -9.01
CA TYR A 91 6.03 11.97 -9.47
C TYR A 91 5.56 11.89 -10.93
N LYS A 92 6.31 12.51 -11.85
CA LYS A 92 5.99 12.45 -13.28
C LYS A 92 6.06 11.03 -13.82
N GLY A 93 5.07 10.67 -14.63
CA GLY A 93 5.04 9.39 -15.32
C GLY A 93 4.45 8.23 -14.52
N LEU A 94 4.11 8.44 -13.24
CA LEU A 94 3.42 7.43 -12.42
C LEU A 94 1.91 7.43 -12.67
N PRO A 95 1.26 6.25 -12.65
CA PRO A 95 -0.19 6.16 -12.80
C PRO A 95 -0.90 6.70 -11.56
N PRO A 96 -2.18 7.13 -11.67
CA PRO A 96 -2.96 7.55 -10.53
C PRO A 96 -3.01 6.49 -9.41
N ALA A 97 -2.94 6.94 -8.16
CA ALA A 97 -2.88 6.06 -6.99
C ALA A 97 -3.87 6.48 -5.90
N LEU A 98 -4.26 5.50 -5.09
CA LEU A 98 -4.96 5.67 -3.82
C LEU A 98 -3.94 5.52 -2.69
N HIS A 99 -3.84 6.53 -1.84
CA HIS A 99 -3.02 6.55 -0.64
C HIS A 99 -3.95 6.45 0.56
N ILE A 100 -3.81 5.42 1.38
CA ILE A 100 -4.58 5.22 2.61
C ILE A 100 -3.62 5.48 3.76
N ASN A 101 -3.80 6.62 4.42
CA ASN A 101 -3.04 7.02 5.60
C ASN A 101 -3.78 6.57 6.86
N LEU A 102 -3.07 5.80 7.67
CA LEU A 102 -3.53 5.23 8.93
C LEU A 102 -2.51 5.52 10.03
N HIS A 103 -2.92 5.25 11.26
CA HIS A 103 -2.03 5.34 12.42
C HIS A 103 -2.11 4.02 13.20
N SER A 104 -0.96 3.45 13.54
CA SER A 104 -0.92 2.26 14.40
C SER A 104 -1.18 2.70 15.84
N PRO A 105 -2.30 2.29 16.48
CA PRO A 105 -2.59 2.71 17.85
C PRO A 105 -1.64 2.05 18.86
N THR A 106 -1.14 0.85 18.56
CA THR A 106 -0.27 0.09 19.48
C THR A 106 1.17 0.57 19.46
N LEU A 107 1.67 0.94 18.27
CA LEU A 107 3.06 1.38 18.11
C LEU A 107 3.18 2.91 18.03
N ASP A 108 2.05 3.60 17.95
CA ASP A 108 1.98 5.06 17.80
C ASP A 108 2.86 5.55 16.63
N ILE A 109 2.67 4.96 15.45
CA ILE A 109 3.42 5.32 14.23
C ILE A 109 2.48 5.51 13.03
N PRO A 110 2.82 6.42 12.10
CA PRO A 110 2.13 6.54 10.84
C PRO A 110 2.29 5.27 10.00
N GLN A 111 1.21 4.90 9.32
CA GLN A 111 1.19 3.84 8.33
C GLN A 111 0.59 4.36 7.03
N ARG A 112 1.22 4.09 5.89
CA ARG A 112 0.65 4.45 4.59
C ARG A 112 0.61 3.25 3.66
N ILE A 113 -0.52 3.09 2.98
CA ILE A 113 -0.73 2.06 1.96
C ILE A 113 -0.96 2.76 0.63
N GLU A 114 -0.22 2.35 -0.40
CA GLU A 114 -0.36 2.85 -1.76
C GLU A 114 -0.81 1.76 -2.71
N ILE A 115 -1.91 2.06 -3.41
CA ILE A 115 -2.55 1.15 -4.34
C ILE A 115 -2.77 1.91 -5.65
N PRO A 116 -2.22 1.46 -6.80
CA PRO A 116 -2.56 2.02 -8.09
C PRO A 116 -4.08 2.01 -8.30
N LEU A 117 -4.65 3.17 -8.60
CA LEU A 117 -6.08 3.41 -8.50
C LEU A 117 -6.88 2.45 -9.38
N ARG A 118 -6.31 2.07 -10.53
CA ARG A 118 -6.90 1.09 -11.44
C ARG A 118 -7.29 -0.24 -10.79
N TYR A 119 -6.62 -0.65 -9.71
CA TYR A 119 -6.88 -1.94 -9.05
C TYR A 119 -8.09 -1.92 -8.11
N VAL A 120 -8.52 -0.73 -7.68
CA VAL A 120 -9.68 -0.55 -6.78
C VAL A 120 -10.93 -0.03 -7.50
N LEU A 121 -10.83 0.26 -8.79
CA LEU A 121 -11.94 0.75 -9.61
C LEU A 121 -12.70 -0.40 -10.29
N LYS A 122 -13.95 -0.11 -10.66
CA LYS A 122 -14.76 -0.97 -11.54
C LYS A 122 -14.05 -1.21 -12.89
N GLY A 123 -14.55 -2.19 -13.63
CA GLY A 123 -13.93 -2.66 -14.87
C GLY A 123 -12.69 -3.53 -14.67
N MET A 124 -12.06 -3.49 -13.49
CA MET A 124 -10.98 -4.41 -13.14
C MET A 124 -11.54 -5.81 -12.87
N MET A 125 -10.88 -6.83 -13.44
CA MET A 125 -11.16 -8.23 -13.17
C MET A 125 -10.98 -8.58 -11.68
N PRO A 126 -11.61 -9.66 -11.17
CA PRO A 126 -11.36 -10.15 -9.82
C PRO A 126 -9.87 -10.42 -9.59
N LEU A 127 -9.31 -9.86 -8.52
CA LEU A 127 -7.89 -10.03 -8.17
C LEU A 127 -7.65 -11.28 -7.32
N ILE A 128 -8.69 -11.82 -6.68
CA ILE A 128 -8.60 -13.03 -5.87
C ILE A 128 -8.10 -14.19 -6.72
N GLY A 129 -7.07 -14.88 -6.23
CA GLY A 129 -6.46 -15.99 -6.95
C GLY A 129 -5.49 -15.59 -8.07
N THR A 130 -5.23 -14.29 -8.25
CA THR A 130 -4.12 -13.81 -9.10
C THR A 130 -2.87 -13.51 -8.25
N TYR A 131 -1.72 -13.30 -8.90
CA TYR A 131 -0.51 -12.87 -8.20
C TYR A 131 -0.42 -11.34 -8.13
N MET A 132 0.12 -10.86 -7.02
CA MET A 132 0.50 -9.47 -6.82
C MET A 132 1.97 -9.38 -6.41
N VAL A 133 2.58 -8.26 -6.76
CA VAL A 133 3.90 -7.83 -6.33
C VAL A 133 3.69 -6.68 -5.35
N TYR A 134 4.35 -6.74 -4.20
CA TYR A 134 4.21 -5.75 -3.15
C TYR A 134 5.57 -5.27 -2.64
N LEU A 135 5.54 -4.09 -2.01
CA LEU A 135 6.64 -3.49 -1.26
C LEU A 135 6.22 -3.40 0.21
N HIS A 136 7.14 -3.69 1.11
CA HIS A 136 7.07 -3.28 2.51
C HIS A 136 8.29 -2.43 2.83
N VAL A 137 8.04 -1.25 3.41
CA VAL A 137 9.06 -0.31 3.84
C VAL A 137 8.92 -0.13 5.34
N LEU A 138 10.03 -0.26 6.05
CA LEU A 138 10.15 0.08 7.47
C LEU A 138 10.93 1.39 7.56
N GLU A 139 10.33 2.40 8.18
CA GLU A 139 11.04 3.64 8.52
C GLU A 139 11.59 3.52 9.94
N ILE A 140 12.90 3.66 10.08
CA ILE A 140 13.61 3.50 11.35
C ILE A 140 14.31 4.82 11.71
N ASN A 141 14.26 5.19 12.99
CA ASN A 141 14.90 6.38 13.56
C ASN A 141 14.60 7.68 12.76
N ASN A 142 15.65 8.35 12.25
CA ASN A 142 15.58 9.61 11.50
C ASN A 142 15.17 9.36 10.03
N ARG A 143 14.14 8.53 9.80
CA ARG A 143 13.59 8.17 8.48
C ARG A 143 14.54 7.37 7.57
N GLU A 144 15.36 6.49 8.13
CA GLU A 144 16.09 5.48 7.35
C GLU A 144 15.10 4.44 6.82
N THR A 145 15.18 4.04 5.54
CA THR A 145 14.10 3.32 4.85
C THR A 145 14.52 1.94 4.37
N PHE A 146 14.08 0.90 5.08
CA PHE A 146 14.42 -0.47 4.73
C PHE A 146 13.34 -1.13 3.89
N VAL A 147 13.73 -1.66 2.72
CA VAL A 147 12.78 -2.10 1.69
C VAL A 147 12.78 -3.62 1.49
N TYR A 148 11.59 -4.18 1.35
CA TYR A 148 11.37 -5.59 1.02
C TYR A 148 10.30 -5.74 -0.07
N TYR A 149 10.68 -6.35 -1.19
CA TYR A 149 9.75 -6.75 -2.24
C TYR A 149 9.34 -8.21 -2.09
N GLY A 150 8.11 -8.52 -2.47
CA GLY A 150 7.65 -9.91 -2.50
C GLY A 150 6.51 -10.12 -3.49
N ILE A 151 6.26 -11.39 -3.81
CA ILE A 151 5.04 -11.82 -4.53
C ILE A 151 4.12 -12.67 -3.66
N THR A 152 2.82 -12.64 -3.97
CA THR A 152 1.82 -13.50 -3.32
C THR A 152 0.58 -13.70 -4.15
N LYS A 153 -0.08 -14.85 -3.96
CA LYS A 153 -1.43 -15.15 -4.48
C LYS A 153 -2.54 -14.91 -3.44
N ARG A 154 -2.15 -14.62 -2.19
CA ARG A 154 -3.03 -14.69 -1.00
C ARG A 154 -3.46 -13.33 -0.45
N GLY A 155 -3.03 -12.23 -1.08
CA GLY A 155 -3.17 -10.87 -0.54
C GLY A 155 -1.89 -10.40 0.15
N TRP A 156 -1.51 -9.14 -0.07
CA TRP A 156 -0.27 -8.55 0.46
C TRP A 156 -0.39 -8.28 1.96
N MET A 157 -1.53 -7.81 2.45
CA MET A 157 -1.77 -7.62 3.90
C MET A 157 -1.67 -8.92 4.67
N LYS A 158 -2.22 -10.02 4.10
CA LYS A 158 -2.09 -11.35 4.70
C LYS A 158 -0.63 -11.77 4.80
N ARG A 159 0.19 -11.47 3.80
CA ARG A 159 1.64 -11.73 3.83
C ARG A 159 2.36 -10.86 4.83
N PHE A 160 2.04 -9.58 4.91
CA PHE A 160 2.59 -8.68 5.92
C PHE A 160 2.30 -9.21 7.33
N ASN A 161 1.06 -9.61 7.60
CA ASN A 161 0.67 -10.19 8.88
C ASN A 161 1.41 -11.52 9.19
N GLU A 162 1.73 -12.33 8.19
CA GLU A 162 2.59 -13.50 8.38
C GLU A 162 4.02 -13.08 8.78
N HIS A 163 4.56 -12.00 8.20
CA HIS A 163 5.85 -11.46 8.63
C HIS A 163 5.81 -10.88 10.05
N VAL A 164 4.74 -10.18 10.41
CA VAL A 164 4.52 -9.67 11.79
C VAL A 164 4.44 -10.84 12.77
N ARG A 165 3.66 -11.89 12.45
CA ARG A 165 3.57 -13.09 13.30
C ARG A 165 4.93 -13.77 13.46
N LEU A 166 5.72 -13.87 12.39
CA LEU A 166 7.08 -14.36 12.50
C LEU A 166 7.89 -13.45 13.42
N ALA A 167 7.90 -12.13 13.20
CA ALA A 167 8.64 -11.19 14.03
C ALA A 167 8.28 -11.29 15.52
N VAL A 168 7.01 -11.45 15.88
CA VAL A 168 6.56 -11.48 17.27
C VAL A 168 6.69 -12.87 17.91
N ASN A 169 6.35 -13.94 17.19
CA ASN A 169 6.21 -15.28 17.77
C ASN A 169 7.35 -16.25 17.44
N SER A 170 8.24 -15.90 16.50
CA SER A 170 9.27 -16.82 16.00
C SER A 170 10.57 -16.07 15.78
N LYS A 171 11.65 -16.47 16.44
CA LYS A 171 12.97 -15.92 16.13
C LYS A 171 13.37 -16.34 14.71
N SER A 172 13.06 -15.50 13.73
CA SER A 172 13.39 -15.73 12.32
C SER A 172 14.73 -15.09 12.00
N ASP A 173 15.62 -15.85 11.39
CA ASP A 173 16.92 -15.33 10.92
C ASP A 173 16.82 -14.57 9.59
N ARG A 174 15.61 -14.48 9.01
CA ARG A 174 15.39 -13.72 7.78
C ARG A 174 15.48 -12.22 8.07
N LYS A 175 16.21 -11.48 7.23
CA LYS A 175 16.46 -10.02 7.40
C LYS A 175 15.20 -9.22 7.73
N PHE A 176 14.13 -9.35 6.92
CA PHE A 176 12.91 -8.56 7.12
C PHE A 176 12.20 -8.83 8.45
N PRO A 177 11.77 -10.07 8.78
CA PRO A 177 11.15 -10.33 10.09
C PRO A 177 12.06 -10.01 11.29
N LYS A 178 13.38 -10.21 11.15
CA LYS A 178 14.34 -9.89 12.20
C LYS A 178 14.37 -8.38 12.49
N LEU A 179 14.57 -7.56 11.47
CA LEU A 179 14.59 -6.10 11.63
C LEU A 179 13.23 -5.56 12.11
N LEU A 180 12.14 -6.12 11.59
CA LEU A 180 10.78 -5.78 12.05
C LEU A 180 10.60 -6.06 13.55
N ARG A 181 11.09 -7.21 14.04
CA ARG A 181 11.05 -7.55 15.46
C ARG A 181 11.86 -6.55 16.29
N GLU A 182 13.13 -6.37 15.94
CA GLU A 182 14.06 -5.50 16.67
C GLU A 182 13.52 -4.06 16.74
N SER A 183 12.91 -3.58 15.66
CA SER A 183 12.36 -2.22 15.60
C SER A 183 11.02 -2.05 16.33
N ILE A 184 10.17 -3.08 16.35
CA ILE A 184 8.96 -3.10 17.19
C ILE A 184 9.34 -3.13 18.67
N GLU A 185 10.27 -4.00 19.09
CA GLU A 185 10.72 -4.11 20.48
C GLU A 185 11.32 -2.77 20.95
N ALA A 186 12.16 -2.14 20.13
CA ALA A 186 12.73 -0.82 20.35
C ALA A 186 11.65 0.27 20.53
N ARG A 187 10.62 0.30 19.67
CA ARG A 187 9.52 1.26 19.77
C ARG A 187 8.67 1.06 21.02
N ILE A 188 8.42 -0.19 21.43
CA ILE A 188 7.68 -0.48 22.67
C ILE A 188 8.47 0.00 23.90
N ILE A 189 9.78 -0.24 23.95
CA ILE A 189 10.63 0.23 25.05
C ILE A 189 10.60 1.75 25.15
N GLU A 190 10.67 2.45 24.02
CA GLU A 190 10.57 3.91 23.97
C GLU A 190 9.22 4.39 24.54
N LEU A 191 8.10 3.79 24.11
CA LEU A 191 6.76 4.17 24.58
C LEU A 191 6.55 3.93 26.08
N LEU A 192 7.21 2.92 26.65
CA LEU A 192 7.08 2.58 28.08
C LEU A 192 8.05 3.34 28.98
N ASN A 193 9.27 3.60 28.50
CA ASN A 193 10.39 4.07 29.33
C ASN A 193 10.94 5.44 28.90
N ASP A 194 10.33 6.11 27.92
CA ASP A 194 10.77 7.40 27.36
C ASP A 194 12.27 7.44 27.01
N THR A 195 12.78 6.31 26.50
CA THR A 195 14.21 6.11 26.22
C THR A 195 14.42 5.93 24.73
N ASN A 196 15.26 6.79 24.13
CA ASN A 196 15.62 6.69 22.72
C ASN A 196 16.48 5.45 22.44
N THR A 197 16.01 4.59 21.54
CA THR A 197 16.74 3.39 21.08
C THR A 197 17.22 3.58 19.63
N ASN A 198 18.38 3.01 19.28
CA ASN A 198 19.03 3.19 17.97
C ASN A 198 18.39 2.42 16.80
N THR A 199 17.22 1.81 16.96
CA THR A 199 16.52 1.06 15.90
C THR A 199 15.00 1.18 16.01
N ARG A 200 14.47 2.28 16.54
CA ARG A 200 13.02 2.41 16.73
C ARG A 200 12.29 2.47 15.40
N LEU A 201 11.19 1.72 15.30
CA LEU A 201 10.25 1.87 14.18
C LEU A 201 9.54 3.22 14.32
N THR A 202 9.62 4.07 13.30
CA THR A 202 8.99 5.40 13.27
C THR A 202 7.89 5.52 12.23
N GLY A 203 7.75 4.54 11.35
CA GLY A 203 6.73 4.51 10.31
C GLY A 203 6.77 3.21 9.52
N SER A 204 5.69 2.93 8.82
CA SER A 204 5.64 1.81 7.87
C SER A 204 4.90 2.21 6.61
N TYR A 205 5.41 1.80 5.46
CA TYR A 205 4.80 2.10 4.19
C TYR A 205 4.70 0.85 3.32
N HIS A 206 3.59 0.68 2.61
CA HIS A 206 3.31 -0.51 1.83
C HIS A 206 2.79 -0.15 0.45
N VAL A 207 3.25 -0.85 -0.58
CA VAL A 207 2.84 -0.59 -1.96
C VAL A 207 2.34 -1.86 -2.62
N VAL A 208 1.21 -1.75 -3.31
CA VAL A 208 0.81 -2.74 -4.33
C VAL A 208 1.49 -2.34 -5.64
N CYS A 209 2.65 -2.91 -5.92
CA CYS A 209 3.42 -2.58 -7.13
C CYS A 209 2.74 -3.09 -8.40
N ALA A 210 2.12 -4.27 -8.33
CA ALA A 210 1.33 -4.86 -9.41
C ALA A 210 0.31 -5.85 -8.84
N ALA A 211 -0.86 -5.96 -9.45
CA ALA A 211 -1.88 -6.96 -9.13
C ALA A 211 -2.50 -7.53 -10.41
N GLY A 212 -3.20 -8.66 -10.29
CA GLY A 212 -3.85 -9.31 -11.44
C GLY A 212 -2.88 -10.04 -12.36
N ARG A 213 -1.71 -10.49 -11.85
CA ARG A 213 -0.63 -11.06 -12.67
C ARG A 213 -0.62 -12.58 -12.66
N SER A 214 -0.07 -13.16 -13.71
CA SER A 214 0.40 -14.55 -13.69
C SER A 214 1.61 -14.71 -12.77
N LYS A 215 1.88 -15.94 -12.30
CA LYS A 215 3.06 -16.22 -11.46
C LYS A 215 4.36 -15.80 -12.14
N LYS A 216 4.51 -16.15 -13.43
CA LYS A 216 5.70 -15.83 -14.23
C LYS A 216 5.92 -14.32 -14.29
N ASN A 217 4.89 -13.56 -14.69
CA ASN A 217 4.99 -12.11 -14.80
C ASN A 217 5.27 -11.44 -13.44
N ALA A 218 4.61 -11.89 -12.36
CA ALA A 218 4.86 -11.37 -11.02
C ALA A 218 6.32 -11.61 -10.58
N SER A 219 6.87 -12.80 -10.83
CA SER A 219 8.26 -13.13 -10.53
C SER A 219 9.27 -12.31 -11.35
N GLU A 220 8.96 -12.01 -12.61
CA GLU A 220 9.81 -11.14 -13.45
C GLU A 220 9.82 -9.71 -12.93
N ILE A 221 8.66 -9.16 -12.57
CA ILE A 221 8.53 -7.82 -11.99
C ILE A 221 9.25 -7.74 -10.64
N GLU A 222 9.04 -8.70 -9.74
CA GLU A 222 9.71 -8.77 -8.44
C GLU A 222 11.23 -8.79 -8.62
N ARG A 223 11.75 -9.67 -9.48
CA ARG A 223 13.19 -9.74 -9.75
C ARG A 223 13.74 -8.41 -10.25
N TYR A 224 13.05 -7.77 -11.19
CA TYR A 224 13.43 -6.46 -11.70
C TYR A 224 13.51 -5.42 -10.57
N LEU A 225 12.47 -5.34 -9.73
CA LEU A 225 12.41 -4.40 -8.62
C LEU A 225 13.49 -4.68 -7.57
N ILE A 226 13.71 -5.95 -7.20
CA ILE A 226 14.78 -6.34 -6.27
C ILE A 226 16.14 -5.92 -6.82
N THR A 227 16.45 -6.24 -8.09
CA THR A 227 17.75 -5.89 -8.69
C THR A 227 17.96 -4.39 -8.81
N LYS A 228 16.91 -3.62 -9.14
CA LYS A 228 17.02 -2.18 -9.39
C LYS A 228 16.88 -1.29 -8.16
N ARG A 229 16.21 -1.78 -7.11
CA ARG A 229 15.72 -0.97 -5.98
C ARG A 229 15.96 -1.58 -4.60
N SER A 230 16.41 -2.84 -4.50
CA SER A 230 16.66 -3.48 -3.20
C SER A 230 18.11 -3.91 -3.05
N LEU A 231 18.66 -4.68 -4.00
CA LEU A 231 20.04 -5.16 -3.97
C LEU A 231 21.06 -4.08 -4.34
N SER A 232 20.64 -3.07 -5.08
CA SER A 232 21.45 -1.87 -5.37
C SER A 232 21.45 -0.87 -4.22
N GLU A 233 20.56 -1.03 -3.23
CA GLU A 233 20.41 -0.13 -2.10
C GLU A 233 21.11 -0.71 -0.87
N LYS A 234 21.70 0.16 -0.03
CA LYS A 234 22.33 -0.27 1.23
C LYS A 234 21.34 -0.92 2.20
N GLU A 235 20.05 -0.62 2.06
CA GLU A 235 18.97 -0.91 3.01
C GLU A 235 18.01 -2.02 2.52
N GLY A 236 18.43 -2.84 1.55
CA GLY A 236 17.65 -3.96 1.01
C GLY A 236 17.50 -5.15 1.94
N LEU A 237 16.26 -5.59 2.19
CA LEU A 237 15.92 -6.71 3.08
C LEU A 237 15.62 -8.02 2.35
N ASN A 238 15.57 -8.01 1.02
CA ASN A 238 15.52 -9.23 0.23
C ASN A 238 16.82 -10.05 0.42
N MET A 239 16.68 -11.37 0.58
CA MET A 239 17.80 -12.30 0.57
C MET A 239 17.73 -13.09 -0.75
N ILE A 240 18.86 -13.25 -1.43
CA ILE A 240 19.00 -14.11 -2.62
C ILE A 240 19.25 -15.54 -2.16
#